data_AF-A0A2V6QQA9-F1
#
_entry.id   AF-A0A2V6QQA9-F1
#
_cell.length_a   1.000
_cell.length_b   1.000
_cell.length_c   1.000
_cell.angle_alpha   90.00
_cell.angle_beta   90.00
_cell.angle_gamma   90.00
#
_symmetry.space_group_name_H-M   'P 1'
#
loop_
_entity.id
_entity.type
_entity.pdbx_description
1 polymer ?
#
loop_
_entity_poly.entity_id
_entity_poly.type
_entity_poly.pdbx_seq_one_letter_code
_entity_poly.pdbx_strand_id
1 'polypeptide(L)'
;PLITFSYVAARTTKLRVATGIIVLPMRHMAVLAKQVATLDQLSGGRVILGVGTGAYREEYEALFPEAKDVHRGTLVDEGMKALRLLFTERKATFRGRYVKFEDVECFPKPAQSPMPIYAGGNHPEVRRRAGEYAQGWMPAVLSPEEIKKGVEEIHGYAQKAGRDGSAIDIAPQFAVSIGRTHEEAQKRFRGSQLYKHLESLKATTLKQQTGGYEQRSLIGSPEEICERVRAYQKVGVTTFSGMLFVANTVPEMQEAIELFGRDVIPNFQ
;
A
#
# COMPACT_ATOMS: atom_id res chain seq x y z
N PRO A 1 12.92 1.64 -1.52
CA PRO A 1 12.30 0.66 -0.59
C PRO A 1 13.01 -0.70 -0.51
N LEU A 2 13.23 -1.40 -1.64
CA LEU A 2 13.68 -2.81 -1.62
C LEU A 2 15.05 -3.04 -0.95
N ILE A 3 16.00 -2.10 -1.10
CA ILE A 3 17.32 -2.18 -0.44
C ILE A 3 17.16 -2.13 1.09
N THR A 4 16.37 -1.17 1.59
CA THR A 4 16.05 -1.06 3.03
C THR A 4 15.36 -2.33 3.53
N PHE A 5 14.45 -2.91 2.74
CA PHE A 5 13.77 -4.15 3.11
C PHE A 5 14.73 -5.33 3.20
N SER A 6 15.74 -5.42 2.32
CA SER A 6 16.79 -6.43 2.45
C SER A 6 17.52 -6.33 3.78
N TYR A 7 17.87 -5.11 4.21
CA TYR A 7 18.52 -4.89 5.50
C TYR A 7 17.62 -5.30 6.68
N VAL A 8 16.34 -4.89 6.65
CA VAL A 8 15.37 -5.25 7.71
C VAL A 8 15.10 -6.75 7.73
N ALA A 9 14.90 -7.38 6.57
CA ALA A 9 14.63 -8.80 6.45
C ALA A 9 15.79 -9.66 6.97
N ALA A 10 17.04 -9.24 6.73
CA ALA A 10 18.24 -9.92 7.25
C ALA A 10 18.37 -9.84 8.78
N ARG A 11 17.73 -8.85 9.43
CA ARG A 11 17.82 -8.61 10.88
C ARG A 11 16.60 -9.10 11.65
N THR A 12 15.63 -9.72 10.97
CA THR A 12 14.32 -10.09 11.54
C THR A 12 13.86 -11.44 11.01
N THR A 13 13.13 -12.19 11.82
CA THR A 13 12.63 -13.53 11.42
C THR A 13 11.12 -13.58 11.23
N LYS A 14 10.37 -12.64 11.83
CA LYS A 14 8.90 -12.63 11.84
C LYS A 14 8.27 -11.45 11.10
N LEU A 15 8.94 -10.29 11.06
CA LEU A 15 8.34 -9.07 10.50
C LEU A 15 8.12 -9.19 8.99
N ARG A 16 6.91 -8.89 8.53
CA ARG A 16 6.61 -8.74 7.09
C ARG A 16 6.96 -7.33 6.63
N VAL A 17 7.36 -7.18 5.38
CA VAL A 17 7.71 -5.89 4.78
C VAL A 17 6.84 -5.63 3.56
N ALA A 18 6.19 -4.48 3.51
CA ALA A 18 5.25 -4.11 2.46
C ALA A 18 5.63 -2.79 1.81
N THR A 19 5.71 -2.73 0.48
CA THR A 19 5.91 -1.45 -0.22
C THR A 19 4.59 -0.70 -0.30
N GLY A 20 4.51 0.52 0.24
CA GLY A 20 3.34 1.40 0.10
C GLY A 20 3.68 2.72 -0.61
N ILE A 21 4.11 2.74 -1.88
CA ILE A 21 4.08 1.71 -2.93
C ILE A 21 5.35 1.75 -3.81
N ILE A 22 5.54 0.74 -4.67
CA ILE A 22 6.44 0.85 -5.84
C ILE A 22 5.69 1.50 -7.00
N VAL A 23 6.28 2.56 -7.55
CA VAL A 23 5.79 3.22 -8.77
C VAL A 23 6.22 2.41 -9.99
N LEU A 24 5.33 1.55 -10.50
CA LEU A 24 5.67 0.64 -11.61
C LEU A 24 6.10 1.34 -12.89
N PRO A 25 5.52 2.49 -13.30
CA PRO A 25 5.98 3.22 -14.49
C PRO A 25 7.47 3.55 -14.50
N MET A 26 8.12 3.62 -13.33
CA MET A 26 9.55 3.93 -13.20
C MET A 26 10.43 2.68 -13.07
N ARG A 27 9.93 1.49 -13.44
CA ARG A 27 10.61 0.20 -13.23
C ARG A 27 10.64 -0.65 -14.49
N HIS A 28 11.71 -1.43 -14.64
CA HIS A 28 11.78 -2.51 -15.62
C HIS A 28 11.24 -3.81 -14.99
N MET A 29 10.20 -4.42 -15.58
CA MET A 29 9.45 -5.50 -14.94
C MET A 29 10.28 -6.75 -14.65
N ALA A 30 11.16 -7.18 -15.58
CA ALA A 30 12.03 -8.33 -15.36
C ALA A 30 13.05 -8.10 -14.23
N VAL A 31 13.56 -6.87 -14.11
CA VAL A 31 14.52 -6.50 -13.05
C VAL A 31 13.81 -6.44 -11.71
N LEU A 32 12.64 -5.80 -11.67
CA LEU A 32 11.81 -5.74 -10.46
C LEU A 32 11.40 -7.13 -10.00
N ALA A 33 10.98 -8.02 -10.90
CA ALA A 33 10.63 -9.40 -10.57
C ALA A 33 11.82 -10.13 -9.93
N LYS A 34 13.02 -10.06 -10.53
CA LYS A 34 14.23 -10.68 -9.96
C LYS A 34 14.53 -10.14 -8.56
N GLN A 35 14.47 -8.82 -8.37
CA GLN A 35 14.73 -8.18 -7.08
C GLN A 35 13.74 -8.63 -6.00
N VAL A 36 12.45 -8.60 -6.33
CA VAL A 36 11.36 -8.95 -5.39
C VAL A 36 11.39 -10.44 -5.06
N ALA A 37 11.52 -11.32 -6.05
CA ALA A 37 11.58 -12.77 -5.82
C ALA A 37 12.81 -13.17 -5.01
N THR A 38 13.96 -12.53 -5.26
CA THR A 38 15.18 -12.75 -4.45
C THR A 38 14.97 -12.30 -3.01
N LEU A 39 14.42 -11.10 -2.80
CA LEU A 39 14.13 -10.60 -1.46
C LEU A 39 13.11 -11.50 -0.74
N ASP A 40 12.09 -11.97 -1.44
CA ASP A 40 11.07 -12.86 -0.89
C ASP A 40 11.68 -14.17 -0.41
N GLN A 41 12.53 -14.81 -1.24
CA GLN A 41 13.30 -16.00 -0.87
C GLN A 41 14.21 -15.76 0.34
N LEU A 42 15.02 -14.69 0.31
CA LEU A 42 15.92 -14.35 1.43
C LEU A 42 15.16 -14.06 2.73
N SER A 43 13.95 -13.53 2.61
CA SER A 43 13.10 -13.25 3.77
C SER A 43 12.34 -14.48 4.27
N GLY A 44 12.25 -15.57 3.50
CA GLY A 44 11.38 -16.71 3.81
C GLY A 44 9.90 -16.39 3.60
N GLY A 45 9.56 -15.65 2.54
CA GLY A 45 8.16 -15.38 2.17
C GLY A 45 7.49 -14.23 2.93
N ARG A 46 8.24 -13.20 3.31
CA ARG A 46 7.74 -12.09 4.15
C ARG A 46 7.48 -10.78 3.39
N VAL A 47 7.55 -10.80 2.06
CA VAL A 47 7.40 -9.58 1.24
C VAL A 47 5.97 -9.42 0.74
N ILE A 48 5.45 -8.19 0.81
CA ILE A 48 4.24 -7.75 0.14
C ILE A 48 4.62 -6.64 -0.85
N LEU A 49 4.29 -6.82 -2.12
CA LEU A 49 4.60 -5.86 -3.18
C LEU A 49 3.38 -4.96 -3.44
N GLY A 50 3.23 -3.88 -2.68
CA GLY A 50 2.27 -2.83 -3.04
C GLY A 50 2.78 -1.98 -4.20
N VAL A 51 1.94 -1.79 -5.21
CA VAL A 51 2.27 -1.15 -6.49
C VAL A 51 1.27 -0.04 -6.84
N GLY A 52 1.68 0.89 -7.68
CA GLY A 52 0.75 1.86 -8.27
C GLY A 52 1.40 2.76 -9.31
N THR A 53 0.64 3.79 -9.71
CA THR A 53 0.96 4.68 -10.84
C THR A 53 1.96 5.78 -10.49
N GLY A 54 2.13 6.10 -9.20
CA GLY A 54 2.82 7.30 -8.73
C GLY A 54 1.91 8.54 -8.75
N ALA A 55 2.09 9.42 -7.76
CA ALA A 55 1.25 10.60 -7.56
C ALA A 55 1.63 11.76 -8.50
N TYR A 56 2.93 11.94 -8.74
CA TYR A 56 3.46 13.09 -9.47
C TYR A 56 3.74 12.72 -10.92
N ARG A 57 3.11 13.44 -11.85
CA ARG A 57 3.32 13.26 -13.30
C ARG A 57 4.69 13.79 -13.69
N GLU A 58 5.06 14.89 -13.08
CA GLU A 58 6.26 15.69 -13.28
C GLU A 58 7.51 14.86 -12.98
N GLU A 59 7.51 14.07 -11.90
CA GLU A 59 8.60 13.14 -11.59
C GLU A 59 8.79 12.09 -12.68
N TYR A 60 7.69 11.57 -13.24
CA TYR A 60 7.76 10.59 -14.32
C TYR A 60 8.31 11.24 -15.60
N GLU A 61 7.81 12.42 -15.96
CA GLU A 61 8.26 13.14 -17.16
C GLU A 61 9.70 13.62 -17.06
N ALA A 62 10.19 13.95 -15.86
CA ALA A 62 11.59 14.30 -15.63
C ALA A 62 12.52 13.09 -15.87
N LEU A 63 12.09 11.88 -15.49
CA LEU A 63 12.85 10.65 -15.72
C LEU A 63 12.73 10.13 -17.15
N PHE A 64 11.59 10.39 -17.80
CA PHE A 64 11.27 9.89 -19.13
C PHE A 64 10.70 11.03 -20.02
N PRO A 65 11.53 12.01 -20.40
CA PRO A 65 11.08 13.18 -21.17
C PRO A 65 10.49 12.82 -22.54
N GLU A 66 10.90 11.67 -23.11
CA GLU A 66 10.40 11.12 -24.37
C GLU A 66 9.07 10.34 -24.22
N ALA A 67 8.59 10.14 -22.99
CA ALA A 67 7.44 9.29 -22.67
C ALA A 67 6.24 10.09 -22.14
N LYS A 68 6.12 11.37 -22.52
CA LYS A 68 5.07 12.28 -22.04
C LYS A 68 3.65 11.91 -22.42
N ASP A 69 3.45 11.03 -23.40
CA ASP A 69 2.12 10.54 -23.79
C ASP A 69 1.78 9.16 -23.20
N VAL A 70 2.65 8.61 -22.35
CA VAL A 70 2.41 7.31 -21.73
C VAL A 70 1.23 7.37 -20.77
N HIS A 71 0.24 6.51 -21.03
CA HIS A 71 -0.88 6.26 -20.15
C HIS A 71 -0.43 5.36 -18.99
N ARG A 72 0.02 5.97 -17.88
CA ARG A 72 0.61 5.28 -16.72
C ARG A 72 -0.29 4.22 -16.09
N GLY A 73 -1.62 4.40 -16.16
CA GLY A 73 -2.57 3.39 -15.68
C GLY A 73 -2.45 2.08 -16.46
N THR A 74 -2.43 2.16 -17.80
CA THR A 74 -2.27 0.97 -18.66
C THR A 74 -0.90 0.33 -18.48
N LEU A 75 0.15 1.12 -18.26
CA LEU A 75 1.47 0.58 -17.92
C LEU A 75 1.42 -0.22 -16.61
N VAL A 76 0.73 0.27 -15.57
CA VAL A 76 0.51 -0.50 -14.34
C VAL A 76 -0.25 -1.81 -14.61
N ASP A 77 -1.32 -1.77 -15.42
CA ASP A 77 -2.06 -2.98 -15.79
C ASP A 77 -1.18 -4.03 -16.48
N GLU A 78 -0.37 -3.60 -17.44
CA GLU A 78 0.58 -4.46 -18.13
C GLU A 78 1.68 -4.96 -17.20
N GLY A 79 2.22 -4.08 -16.35
CA GLY A 79 3.27 -4.39 -15.39
C GLY A 79 2.84 -5.46 -14.38
N MET A 80 1.63 -5.37 -13.83
CA MET A 80 1.11 -6.38 -12.90
C MET A 80 0.91 -7.74 -13.57
N LYS A 81 0.39 -7.77 -14.80
CA LYS A 81 0.25 -9.01 -15.60
C LYS A 81 1.61 -9.63 -15.93
N ALA A 82 2.56 -8.80 -16.36
CA ALA A 82 3.94 -9.20 -16.63
C ALA A 82 4.64 -9.78 -15.39
N LEU A 83 4.52 -9.12 -14.23
CA LEU A 83 5.10 -9.61 -12.97
C LEU A 83 4.53 -10.98 -12.60
N ARG A 84 3.22 -11.19 -12.74
CA ARG A 84 2.60 -12.49 -12.48
C ARG A 84 3.23 -13.59 -13.35
N LEU A 85 3.36 -13.37 -14.66
CA LEU A 85 4.01 -14.32 -15.57
C LEU A 85 5.47 -14.60 -15.17
N LEU A 86 6.23 -13.56 -14.84
CA LEU A 86 7.63 -13.71 -14.41
C LEU A 86 7.76 -14.52 -13.11
N PHE A 87 6.78 -14.41 -12.20
CA PHE A 87 6.75 -15.16 -10.95
C PHE A 87 6.27 -16.60 -11.09
N THR A 88 5.41 -16.92 -12.06
CA THR A 88 4.82 -18.27 -12.18
C THR A 88 5.44 -19.11 -13.29
N GLU A 89 5.70 -18.52 -14.46
CA GLU A 89 6.14 -19.27 -15.63
C GLU A 89 7.64 -19.54 -15.57
N ARG A 90 8.06 -20.76 -15.93
CA ARG A 90 9.49 -21.06 -16.08
C ARG A 90 10.16 -20.08 -17.06
N LYS A 91 9.50 -19.85 -18.20
CA LYS A 91 9.93 -19.00 -19.30
C LYS A 91 8.77 -18.12 -19.73
N ALA A 92 8.93 -16.80 -19.64
CA ALA A 92 7.85 -15.85 -19.80
C ALA A 92 8.07 -14.94 -21.01
N THR A 93 6.99 -14.69 -21.75
CA THR A 93 6.91 -13.69 -22.82
C THR A 93 5.71 -12.79 -22.55
N PHE A 94 5.89 -11.48 -22.71
CA PHE A 94 4.81 -10.51 -22.60
C PHE A 94 4.96 -9.47 -23.71
N ARG A 95 3.88 -9.24 -24.47
CA ARG A 95 3.84 -8.31 -25.61
C ARG A 95 2.75 -7.25 -25.41
N GLY A 96 2.96 -6.36 -24.45
CA GLY A 96 2.08 -5.21 -24.20
C GLY A 96 2.41 -4.00 -25.07
N ARG A 97 1.66 -2.91 -24.88
CA ARG A 97 1.94 -1.61 -25.51
C ARG A 97 3.21 -0.99 -24.91
N TYR A 98 3.35 -1.01 -23.59
CA TYR A 98 4.43 -0.37 -22.85
C TYR A 98 5.42 -1.37 -22.24
N VAL A 99 4.94 -2.53 -21.78
CA VAL A 99 5.80 -3.59 -21.23
C VAL A 99 6.00 -4.67 -22.30
N LYS A 100 7.26 -5.00 -22.60
CA LYS A 100 7.61 -6.04 -23.57
C LYS A 100 8.84 -6.82 -23.11
N PHE A 101 8.78 -8.13 -23.22
CA PHE A 101 9.95 -9.02 -23.13
C PHE A 101 9.60 -10.36 -23.78
N GLU A 102 10.62 -11.08 -24.21
CA GLU A 102 10.48 -12.35 -24.91
C GLU A 102 11.43 -13.36 -24.29
N ASP A 103 10.91 -14.55 -24.02
CA ASP A 103 11.71 -15.72 -23.70
C ASP A 103 12.55 -15.61 -22.40
N VAL A 104 12.04 -14.87 -21.42
CA VAL A 104 12.76 -14.56 -20.17
C VAL A 104 12.56 -15.62 -19.10
N GLU A 105 13.64 -16.19 -18.60
CA GLU A 105 13.65 -17.02 -17.38
C GLU A 105 14.01 -16.15 -16.17
N CYS A 106 13.04 -15.94 -15.27
CA CYS A 106 13.26 -15.19 -14.03
C CYS A 106 13.35 -16.17 -12.85
N PHE A 107 14.55 -16.36 -12.30
CA PHE A 107 14.80 -17.16 -11.10
C PHE A 107 15.59 -16.36 -10.06
N PRO A 108 15.43 -16.60 -8.75
CA PRO A 108 14.54 -17.59 -8.17
C PRO A 108 13.06 -17.20 -8.35
N LYS A 109 12.14 -18.16 -8.20
CA LYS A 109 10.71 -17.85 -8.03
C LYS A 109 10.47 -17.34 -6.60
N PRO A 110 9.44 -16.53 -6.36
CA PRO A 110 9.07 -16.15 -5.00
C PRO A 110 8.84 -17.39 -4.12
N ALA A 111 9.11 -17.28 -2.82
CA ALA A 111 8.79 -18.33 -1.85
C ALA A 111 7.27 -18.41 -1.64
N GLN A 112 6.55 -17.28 -1.80
CA GLN A 112 5.10 -17.21 -1.75
C GLN A 112 4.48 -17.48 -3.14
N SER A 113 3.41 -18.28 -3.19
CA SER A 113 2.63 -18.51 -4.40
C SER A 113 1.12 -18.51 -4.08
N PRO A 114 0.34 -17.53 -4.58
CA PRO A 114 0.78 -16.38 -5.38
C PRO A 114 1.65 -15.40 -4.58
N MET A 115 2.55 -14.68 -5.27
CA MET A 115 3.26 -13.54 -4.68
C MET A 115 2.25 -12.45 -4.31
N PRO A 116 2.22 -11.93 -3.06
CA PRO A 116 1.27 -10.90 -2.68
C PRO A 116 1.57 -9.57 -3.38
N ILE A 117 0.75 -9.22 -4.39
CA ILE A 117 0.79 -7.91 -5.04
C ILE A 117 -0.44 -7.11 -4.62
N TYR A 118 -0.22 -5.93 -4.03
CA TYR A 118 -1.31 -5.06 -3.55
C TYR A 118 -1.47 -3.88 -4.51
N ALA A 119 -2.68 -3.66 -5.02
CA ALA A 119 -2.98 -2.50 -5.85
C ALA A 119 -3.18 -1.27 -4.94
N GLY A 120 -2.31 -0.27 -5.07
CA GLY A 120 -2.32 0.91 -4.21
C GLY A 120 -2.97 2.13 -4.86
N GLY A 121 -3.72 2.88 -4.04
CA GLY A 121 -4.39 4.12 -4.42
C GLY A 121 -5.92 4.06 -4.38
N ASN A 122 -6.54 5.23 -4.59
CA ASN A 122 -7.98 5.44 -4.37
C ASN A 122 -8.79 5.55 -5.68
N HIS A 123 -8.13 5.56 -6.84
CA HIS A 123 -8.81 5.67 -8.14
C HIS A 123 -9.64 4.42 -8.45
N PRO A 124 -10.82 4.51 -9.09
CA PRO A 124 -11.65 3.34 -9.44
C PRO A 124 -10.90 2.21 -10.15
N GLU A 125 -10.04 2.55 -11.11
CA GLU A 125 -9.17 1.58 -11.78
C GLU A 125 -8.33 0.75 -10.80
N VAL A 126 -7.86 1.30 -9.67
CA VAL A 126 -7.09 0.52 -8.68
C VAL A 126 -7.95 -0.59 -8.06
N ARG A 127 -9.22 -0.32 -7.79
CA ARG A 127 -10.18 -1.32 -7.26
C ARG A 127 -10.49 -2.38 -8.30
N ARG A 128 -10.59 -2.01 -9.58
CA ARG A 128 -10.66 -2.97 -10.69
C ARG A 128 -9.44 -3.90 -10.70
N ARG A 129 -8.22 -3.36 -10.61
CA ARG A 129 -6.99 -4.17 -10.56
C ARG A 129 -6.97 -5.12 -9.36
N ALA A 130 -7.39 -4.63 -8.19
CA ALA A 130 -7.48 -5.43 -6.98
C ALA A 130 -8.41 -6.65 -7.18
N GLY A 131 -9.63 -6.40 -7.66
CA GLY A 131 -10.62 -7.46 -7.94
C GLY A 131 -10.16 -8.45 -9.02
N GLU A 132 -9.65 -7.96 -10.15
CA GLU A 132 -9.34 -8.83 -11.29
C GLU A 132 -8.10 -9.72 -11.08
N TYR A 133 -7.03 -9.22 -10.46
CA TYR A 133 -5.78 -10.01 -10.39
C TYR A 133 -4.82 -9.74 -9.21
N ALA A 134 -5.08 -8.77 -8.33
CA ALA A 134 -4.22 -8.52 -7.17
C ALA A 134 -4.61 -9.36 -5.93
N GLN A 135 -3.71 -9.44 -4.95
CA GLN A 135 -3.93 -10.14 -3.67
C GLN A 135 -4.39 -9.19 -2.57
N GLY A 136 -4.32 -7.88 -2.80
CA GLY A 136 -4.85 -6.90 -1.87
C GLY A 136 -5.08 -5.52 -2.50
N TRP A 137 -5.81 -4.68 -1.77
CA TRP A 137 -6.03 -3.27 -2.05
C TRP A 137 -5.43 -2.43 -0.93
N MET A 138 -4.61 -1.45 -1.30
CA MET A 138 -3.91 -0.58 -0.36
C MET A 138 -4.30 0.89 -0.59
N PRO A 139 -5.51 1.31 -0.17
CA PRO A 139 -5.93 2.71 -0.25
C PRO A 139 -5.26 3.55 0.83
N ALA A 140 -5.38 4.87 0.71
CA ALA A 140 -4.89 5.80 1.73
C ALA A 140 -5.99 6.78 2.15
N VAL A 141 -6.16 6.96 3.47
CA VAL A 141 -6.99 8.02 4.06
C VAL A 141 -8.45 8.03 3.55
N LEU A 142 -9.09 6.86 3.54
CA LEU A 142 -10.51 6.71 3.21
C LEU A 142 -11.34 6.53 4.48
N SER A 143 -12.56 7.07 4.49
CA SER A 143 -13.54 6.83 5.56
C SER A 143 -14.07 5.38 5.52
N PRO A 144 -14.69 4.88 6.61
CA PRO A 144 -15.32 3.57 6.60
C PRO A 144 -16.35 3.38 5.46
N GLU A 145 -17.11 4.42 5.13
CA GLU A 145 -18.11 4.38 4.05
C GLU A 145 -17.46 4.27 2.67
N GLU A 146 -16.38 5.02 2.44
CA GLU A 146 -15.61 4.95 1.20
C GLU A 146 -14.92 3.59 1.04
N ILE A 147 -14.41 3.01 2.14
CA ILE A 147 -13.84 1.66 2.14
C ILE A 147 -14.92 0.64 1.85
N LYS A 148 -16.08 0.70 2.51
CA LYS A 148 -17.20 -0.22 2.28
C LYS A 148 -17.58 -0.27 0.81
N LYS A 149 -17.80 0.91 0.20
CA LYS A 149 -18.09 1.02 -1.24
C LYS A 149 -16.95 0.43 -2.08
N GLY A 150 -15.70 0.70 -1.70
CA GLY A 150 -14.54 0.14 -2.40
C GLY A 150 -14.47 -1.38 -2.36
N VAL A 151 -14.77 -1.98 -1.20
CA VAL A 151 -14.84 -3.44 -1.01
C VAL A 151 -15.94 -4.05 -1.88
N GLU A 152 -17.13 -3.44 -1.91
CA GLU A 152 -18.24 -3.88 -2.77
C GLU A 152 -17.85 -3.85 -4.27
N GLU A 153 -17.20 -2.79 -4.72
CA GLU A 153 -16.68 -2.68 -6.10
C GLU A 153 -15.63 -3.76 -6.40
N ILE A 154 -14.68 -3.98 -5.50
CA ILE A 154 -13.64 -5.01 -5.63
C ILE A 154 -14.25 -6.40 -5.74
N HIS A 155 -15.22 -6.74 -4.89
CA HIS A 155 -15.92 -8.02 -4.94
C HIS A 155 -16.64 -8.21 -6.27
N GLY A 156 -17.30 -7.16 -6.78
CA GLY A 156 -17.95 -7.19 -8.10
C GLY A 156 -16.95 -7.46 -9.25
N TYR A 157 -15.76 -6.84 -9.21
CA TYR A 157 -14.71 -7.13 -10.18
C TYR A 157 -14.10 -8.52 -10.03
N ALA A 158 -13.89 -8.99 -8.80
CA ALA A 158 -13.41 -10.34 -8.52
C ALA A 158 -14.37 -11.40 -9.05
N GLN A 159 -15.68 -11.25 -8.79
CA GLN A 159 -16.71 -12.15 -9.29
C GLN A 159 -16.71 -12.22 -10.82
N LYS A 160 -16.64 -11.07 -11.51
CA LYS A 160 -16.55 -11.01 -12.98
C LYS A 160 -15.29 -11.68 -13.53
N ALA A 161 -14.20 -11.67 -12.76
CA ALA A 161 -12.94 -12.33 -13.09
C ALA A 161 -12.88 -13.81 -12.66
N GLY A 162 -13.97 -14.37 -12.09
CA GLY A 162 -14.01 -15.75 -11.60
C GLY A 162 -13.15 -15.99 -10.36
N ARG A 163 -12.97 -14.96 -9.52
CA ARG A 163 -12.16 -15.00 -8.30
C ARG A 163 -13.03 -14.82 -7.06
N ASP A 164 -12.59 -15.41 -5.96
CA ASP A 164 -13.16 -15.13 -4.64
C ASP A 164 -12.69 -13.76 -4.15
N GLY A 165 -13.64 -12.83 -4.01
CA GLY A 165 -13.38 -11.48 -3.51
C GLY A 165 -12.99 -11.46 -2.03
N SER A 166 -13.44 -12.43 -1.23
CA SER A 166 -13.17 -12.48 0.21
C SER A 166 -11.71 -12.83 0.54
N ALA A 167 -10.99 -13.40 -0.42
CA ALA A 167 -9.56 -13.69 -0.31
C ALA A 167 -8.66 -12.46 -0.61
N ILE A 168 -9.23 -11.30 -0.95
CA ILE A 168 -8.47 -10.07 -1.25
C ILE A 168 -8.27 -9.28 0.04
N ASP A 169 -7.02 -9.05 0.41
CA ASP A 169 -6.70 -8.28 1.62
C ASP A 169 -7.01 -6.79 1.44
N ILE A 170 -7.73 -6.21 2.39
CA ILE A 170 -8.09 -4.79 2.43
C ILE A 170 -7.18 -4.12 3.46
N ALA A 171 -6.18 -3.39 2.96
CA ALA A 171 -5.05 -2.88 3.72
C ALA A 171 -4.90 -1.35 3.63
N PRO A 172 -5.88 -0.57 4.13
CA PRO A 172 -5.79 0.89 4.15
C PRO A 172 -4.59 1.37 4.96
N GLN A 173 -4.00 2.46 4.47
CA GLN A 173 -2.92 3.18 5.08
C GLN A 173 -3.46 4.26 6.02
N PHE A 174 -3.04 4.22 7.28
CA PHE A 174 -3.44 5.20 8.29
C PHE A 174 -2.26 6.00 8.83
N ALA A 175 -2.48 7.29 9.09
CA ALA A 175 -1.70 8.01 10.07
C ALA A 175 -2.21 7.68 11.49
N VAL A 176 -1.30 7.64 12.46
CA VAL A 176 -1.60 7.31 13.86
C VAL A 176 -1.07 8.43 14.73
N SER A 177 -1.95 9.10 15.48
CA SER A 177 -1.56 10.05 16.54
C SER A 177 -2.25 9.63 17.83
N ILE A 178 -1.52 8.92 18.68
CA ILE A 178 -2.03 8.41 19.94
C ILE A 178 -1.54 9.30 21.10
N GLY A 179 -2.44 9.58 22.04
CA GLY A 179 -2.16 10.29 23.30
C GLY A 179 -2.89 9.59 24.45
N ARG A 180 -2.59 9.92 25.71
CA ARG A 180 -3.36 9.35 26.83
C ARG A 180 -4.78 9.89 26.87
N THR A 181 -4.98 11.10 26.34
CA THR A 181 -6.29 11.70 26.10
C THR A 181 -6.47 12.11 24.64
N HIS A 182 -7.71 12.37 24.25
CA HIS A 182 -8.06 12.92 22.95
C HIS A 182 -7.32 14.23 22.64
N GLU A 183 -7.27 15.15 23.61
CA GLU A 183 -6.66 16.47 23.46
C GLU A 183 -5.15 16.37 23.21
N GLU A 184 -4.48 15.45 23.92
CA GLU A 184 -3.04 15.18 23.70
C GLU A 184 -2.79 14.67 22.27
N ALA A 185 -3.58 13.70 21.82
CA ALA A 185 -3.49 13.13 20.49
C ALA A 185 -3.73 14.17 19.39
N GLN A 186 -4.72 15.04 19.58
CA GLN A 186 -5.06 16.14 18.67
C GLN A 186 -3.97 17.21 18.63
N LYS A 187 -3.47 17.63 19.79
CA LYS A 187 -2.38 18.60 19.89
C LYS A 187 -1.12 18.08 19.20
N ARG A 188 -0.76 16.81 19.43
CA ARG A 188 0.36 16.14 18.78
C ARG A 188 0.17 16.11 17.25
N PHE A 189 -1.02 15.73 16.78
CA PHE A 189 -1.31 15.69 15.35
C PHE A 189 -1.16 17.07 14.71
N ARG A 190 -1.87 18.09 15.21
CA ARG A 190 -1.87 19.45 14.65
C ARG A 190 -0.50 20.13 14.73
N GLY A 191 0.31 19.78 15.73
CA GLY A 191 1.68 20.26 15.89
C GLY A 191 2.71 19.56 14.99
N SER A 192 2.32 18.51 14.28
CA SER A 192 3.26 17.67 13.53
C SER A 192 3.64 18.23 12.16
N GLN A 193 4.80 17.81 11.66
CA GLN A 193 5.19 18.08 10.27
C GLN A 193 4.23 17.43 9.26
N LEU A 194 3.63 16.28 9.60
CA LEU A 194 2.62 15.65 8.76
C LEU A 194 1.42 16.58 8.56
N TYR A 195 0.90 17.15 9.64
CA TYR A 195 -0.24 18.07 9.55
C TYR A 195 0.11 19.30 8.71
N LYS A 196 1.27 19.91 8.93
CA LYS A 196 1.76 21.03 8.10
C LYS A 196 1.88 20.66 6.63
N HIS A 197 2.37 19.45 6.34
CA HIS A 197 2.46 18.93 4.98
C HIS A 197 1.06 18.75 4.36
N LEU A 198 0.12 18.14 5.07
CA LEU A 198 -1.27 17.98 4.63
C LEU A 198 -1.93 19.34 4.37
N GLU A 199 -1.73 20.33 5.24
CA GLU A 199 -2.18 21.70 5.01
C GLU A 199 -1.56 22.31 3.75
N SER A 200 -0.26 22.12 3.51
CA SER A 200 0.42 22.63 2.31
C SER A 200 -0.15 22.02 1.02
N LEU A 201 -0.60 20.75 1.07
CA LEU A 201 -1.16 20.04 -0.08
C LEU A 201 -2.58 20.50 -0.42
N LYS A 202 -3.31 21.14 0.51
CA LYS A 202 -4.63 21.75 0.22
C LYS A 202 -4.52 22.83 -0.86
N ALA A 203 -3.38 23.52 -0.95
CA ALA A 203 -3.15 24.58 -1.91
C ALA A 203 -2.89 24.10 -3.35
N THR A 204 -2.50 22.81 -3.53
CA THR A 204 -2.02 22.29 -4.81
C THR A 204 -2.76 21.01 -5.25
N THR A 205 -2.37 19.85 -4.73
CA THR A 205 -2.77 18.51 -5.22
C THR A 205 -4.10 18.01 -4.63
N LEU A 206 -4.51 18.53 -3.46
CA LEU A 206 -5.72 18.09 -2.73
C LEU A 206 -6.89 19.08 -2.83
N LYS A 207 -6.94 19.97 -3.83
CA LYS A 207 -8.00 20.99 -3.97
C LYS A 207 -9.44 20.44 -3.88
N GLN A 208 -9.66 19.16 -4.17
CA GLN A 208 -10.96 18.48 -4.09
C GLN A 208 -11.10 17.50 -2.91
N GLN A 209 -10.06 17.29 -2.09
CA GLN A 209 -10.10 16.47 -0.88
C GLN A 209 -10.10 17.40 0.35
N THR A 210 -11.18 18.14 0.51
CA THR A 210 -11.33 19.13 1.59
C THR A 210 -11.90 18.48 2.85
N GLY A 211 -11.04 18.28 3.85
CA GLY A 211 -11.45 18.02 5.23
C GLY A 211 -11.53 16.55 5.65
N GLY A 212 -11.63 16.32 6.97
CA GLY A 212 -11.86 14.99 7.55
C GLY A 212 -10.62 14.11 7.70
N TYR A 213 -9.39 14.60 7.46
CA TYR A 213 -8.15 13.82 7.71
C TYR A 213 -8.10 13.24 9.12
N GLU A 214 -8.54 14.02 10.11
CA GLU A 214 -8.62 13.58 11.50
C GLU A 214 -9.62 12.43 11.69
N GLN A 215 -10.74 12.46 10.97
CA GLN A 215 -11.80 11.44 11.01
C GLN A 215 -11.40 10.18 10.22
N ARG A 216 -10.52 10.31 9.23
CA ARG A 216 -10.03 9.26 8.33
C ARG A 216 -8.69 8.61 8.79
N SER A 217 -8.09 9.07 9.90
CA SER A 217 -6.79 8.61 10.41
C SER A 217 -6.85 8.30 11.90
N LEU A 218 -6.13 7.32 12.44
CA LEU A 218 -6.19 6.87 13.84
C LEU A 218 -5.59 7.88 14.85
N ILE A 219 -6.34 8.93 15.15
CA ILE A 219 -6.07 9.99 16.12
C ILE A 219 -7.01 9.87 17.31
N GLY A 220 -6.47 9.79 18.53
CA GLY A 220 -7.25 9.77 19.76
C GLY A 220 -6.56 9.07 20.93
N SER A 221 -7.33 8.83 21.99
CA SER A 221 -6.94 7.91 23.08
C SER A 221 -6.88 6.45 22.59
N PRO A 222 -6.27 5.53 23.36
CA PRO A 222 -6.29 4.11 23.03
C PRO A 222 -7.71 3.56 22.80
N GLU A 223 -8.68 3.98 23.61
CA GLU A 223 -10.08 3.56 23.51
C GLU A 223 -10.72 4.04 22.21
N GLU A 224 -10.57 5.33 21.87
CA GLU A 224 -11.09 5.90 20.63
C GLU A 224 -10.47 5.26 19.38
N ILE A 225 -9.16 4.98 19.43
CA ILE A 225 -8.48 4.24 18.36
C ILE A 225 -9.06 2.83 18.23
N CYS A 226 -9.30 2.13 19.33
CA CYS A 226 -9.91 0.80 19.30
C CYS A 226 -11.31 0.82 18.68
N GLU A 227 -12.16 1.78 19.08
CA GLU A 227 -13.50 1.94 18.50
C GLU A 227 -13.45 2.15 16.99
N ARG A 228 -12.49 2.96 16.53
CA ARG A 228 -12.33 3.21 15.10
C ARG A 228 -11.77 2.03 14.33
N VAL A 229 -10.81 1.29 14.89
CA VAL A 229 -10.34 0.03 14.30
C VAL A 229 -11.52 -0.93 14.11
N ARG A 230 -12.39 -1.08 15.12
CA ARG A 230 -13.62 -1.89 15.00
C ARG A 230 -14.56 -1.36 13.92
N ALA A 231 -14.70 -0.05 13.77
CA ALA A 231 -15.53 0.54 12.70
C ALA A 231 -14.99 0.17 11.30
N TYR A 232 -13.67 0.18 11.11
CA TYR A 232 -13.03 -0.24 9.87
C TYR A 232 -13.13 -1.77 9.64
N GLN A 233 -13.00 -2.59 10.68
CA GLN A 233 -13.18 -4.04 10.58
C GLN A 233 -14.59 -4.39 10.08
N LYS A 234 -15.62 -3.70 10.59
CA LYS A 234 -17.02 -3.92 10.18
C LYS A 234 -17.28 -3.68 8.69
N VAL A 235 -16.45 -2.88 8.02
CA VAL A 235 -16.59 -2.57 6.59
C VAL A 235 -15.63 -3.38 5.71
N GLY A 236 -14.98 -4.40 6.28
CA GLY A 236 -14.16 -5.35 5.52
C GLY A 236 -12.66 -5.06 5.54
N VAL A 237 -12.16 -4.16 6.40
CA VAL A 237 -10.70 -4.00 6.59
C VAL A 237 -10.14 -5.22 7.30
N THR A 238 -9.22 -5.93 6.64
CA THR A 238 -8.58 -7.15 7.13
C THR A 238 -7.17 -6.89 7.66
N THR A 239 -6.47 -5.87 7.12
CA THR A 239 -5.12 -5.51 7.54
C THR A 239 -5.03 -4.02 7.88
N PHE A 240 -4.62 -3.72 9.10
CA PHE A 240 -4.40 -2.33 9.53
C PHE A 240 -2.95 -1.95 9.27
N SER A 241 -2.71 -1.31 8.12
CA SER A 241 -1.40 -0.74 7.80
C SER A 241 -1.26 0.60 8.54
N GLY A 242 -0.93 0.54 9.83
CA GLY A 242 -0.56 1.71 10.65
C GLY A 242 0.80 2.25 10.20
N MET A 243 0.82 2.98 9.09
CA MET A 243 2.08 3.26 8.37
C MET A 243 2.83 4.48 8.89
N LEU A 244 2.17 5.38 9.61
CA LEU A 244 2.78 6.65 10.00
C LEU A 244 2.38 7.06 11.42
N PHE A 245 3.21 6.71 12.39
CA PHE A 245 3.13 7.27 13.74
C PHE A 245 3.57 8.73 13.69
N VAL A 246 2.66 9.61 14.04
CA VAL A 246 2.82 11.06 13.94
C VAL A 246 3.67 11.54 15.11
N ALA A 247 4.88 11.99 14.80
CA ALA A 247 5.85 12.51 15.75
C ALA A 247 6.79 13.51 15.06
N ASN A 248 7.38 14.42 15.83
CA ASN A 248 8.40 15.36 15.34
C ASN A 248 9.82 14.89 15.68
N THR A 249 9.97 13.91 16.58
CA THR A 249 11.25 13.31 16.96
C THR A 249 11.16 11.78 17.00
N VAL A 250 12.32 11.10 16.90
CA VAL A 250 12.38 9.63 17.02
C VAL A 250 11.92 9.14 18.40
N PRO A 251 12.31 9.74 19.53
CA PRO A 251 11.80 9.33 20.85
C PRO A 251 10.28 9.44 20.98
N GLU A 252 9.68 10.54 20.48
CA GLU A 252 8.21 10.70 20.45
C GLU A 252 7.53 9.59 19.63
N MET A 253 8.13 9.23 18.49
CA MET A 253 7.61 8.15 17.64
C MET A 253 7.68 6.81 18.36
N GLN A 254 8.79 6.52 19.06
CA GLN A 254 8.95 5.29 19.83
C GLN A 254 7.94 5.20 20.97
N GLU A 255 7.75 6.27 21.73
CA GLU A 255 6.74 6.33 22.79
C GLU A 255 5.33 6.07 22.24
N ALA A 256 4.98 6.66 21.09
CA ALA A 256 3.69 6.44 20.44
C ALA A 256 3.51 4.97 19.97
N ILE A 257 4.56 4.35 19.44
CA ILE A 257 4.56 2.94 19.05
C ILE A 257 4.40 2.03 20.27
N GLU A 258 5.11 2.30 21.37
CA GLU A 258 5.01 1.55 22.61
C GLU A 258 3.61 1.67 23.23
N LEU A 259 3.06 2.89 23.27
CA LEU A 259 1.71 3.16 23.76
C LEU A 259 0.66 2.38 22.95
N PHE A 260 0.76 2.41 21.62
CA PHE A 260 -0.14 1.66 20.75
C PHE A 260 0.02 0.14 20.91
N GLY A 261 1.26 -0.34 21.02
CA GLY A 261 1.56 -1.75 21.21
C GLY A 261 1.04 -2.32 22.53
N ARG A 262 1.08 -1.52 23.59
CA ARG A 262 0.60 -1.90 24.93
C ARG A 262 -0.92 -1.78 25.07
N ASP A 263 -1.50 -0.67 24.58
CA ASP A 263 -2.87 -0.28 24.95
C ASP A 263 -3.89 -0.49 23.82
N VAL A 264 -3.45 -0.69 22.56
CA VAL A 264 -4.35 -0.92 21.41
C VAL A 264 -4.27 -2.36 20.91
N ILE A 265 -3.08 -2.87 20.56
CA ILE A 265 -2.90 -4.19 19.92
C ILE A 265 -3.59 -5.35 20.70
N PRO A 266 -3.50 -5.44 22.04
CA PRO A 266 -4.10 -6.56 22.78
C PRO A 266 -5.62 -6.67 22.67
N ASN A 267 -6.32 -5.62 22.21
CA ASN A 267 -7.77 -5.62 22.03
C ASN A 267 -8.24 -6.35 20.75
N PHE A 268 -7.32 -6.86 19.93
CA PHE A 268 -7.60 -7.42 18.60
C PHE A 268 -6.89 -8.76 18.34
N GLN A 269 -6.34 -9.39 19.38
CA GLN A 269 -5.71 -10.72 19.30
C GLN A 269 -6.73 -11.85 19.36
#